data_AF-A0A496VUS7-F1
#
_entry.id   AF-A0A496VUS7-F1
#
_cell.length_a   1.000
_cell.length_b   1.000
_cell.length_c   1.000
_cell.angle_alpha   90.00
_cell.angle_beta   90.00
_cell.angle_gamma   90.00
#
_symmetry.space_group_name_H-M   'P 1'
#
loop_
_entity.id
_entity.type
_entity.pdbx_description
1 polymer ?
#
loop_
_entity_poly.entity_id
_entity_poly.type
_entity_poly.pdbx_seq_one_letter_code
_entity_poly.pdbx_strand_id
1 'polypeptide(L)'
;MKSLKKSYCEPSWKRPIWIAKQQGEDFFQSLTQVYSYNLHPHFLNGLLKPLNEKEIDYANVNIARDLGQEGANFQALLKYIVEQDQETYKRLLEFLTLVVPAFQGLVIKDEQVFWQLEITKNTGNFQYLPPTAISDGFTKGCALVLLCASKNPPALIMIDEVENSISLENVRELLSWLHHASGKGQKMQFILTTHSLNFLRRFSDDLEAVYNVSLVSRNYNSLITNLNEALLTDVKMDRVNGDIRKQDGKELVKIPHYQMTDLFYSGVLLNL
;
A
#
# COMPACT_ATOMS: atom_id res chain seq x y z
N MET A 1 -2.29 -15.84 -67.99
CA MET A 1 -2.30 -14.55 -67.26
C MET A 1 -3.19 -14.69 -66.02
N LYS A 2 -2.59 -14.92 -64.84
CA LYS A 2 -3.31 -14.96 -63.56
C LYS A 2 -3.32 -13.56 -62.95
N SER A 3 -4.51 -13.01 -62.73
CA SER A 3 -4.74 -11.69 -62.11
C SER A 3 -4.48 -11.76 -60.60
N LEU A 4 -3.47 -11.03 -60.12
CA LEU A 4 -3.16 -10.81 -58.71
C LEU A 4 -4.25 -9.94 -58.05
N LYS A 5 -5.04 -10.51 -57.13
CA LYS A 5 -5.85 -9.72 -56.19
C LYS A 5 -4.93 -9.18 -55.09
N LYS A 6 -4.73 -7.86 -55.04
CA LYS A 6 -4.14 -7.16 -53.89
C LYS A 6 -5.13 -7.22 -52.73
N SER A 7 -4.76 -7.89 -51.64
CA SER A 7 -5.40 -7.75 -50.33
C SER A 7 -4.99 -6.42 -49.71
N TYR A 8 -5.93 -5.49 -49.58
CA TYR A 8 -5.74 -4.28 -48.78
C TYR A 8 -5.85 -4.67 -47.30
N CYS A 9 -4.76 -4.54 -46.55
CA CYS A 9 -4.80 -4.52 -45.09
C CYS A 9 -5.36 -3.17 -44.64
N GLU A 10 -6.44 -3.18 -43.86
CA GLU A 10 -6.95 -1.97 -43.21
C GLU A 10 -5.98 -1.49 -42.12
N PRO A 11 -5.79 -0.17 -41.92
CA PRO A 11 -4.90 0.36 -40.90
C PRO A 11 -5.41 0.14 -39.46
N SER A 12 -4.50 -0.22 -38.55
CA SER A 12 -4.72 -0.60 -37.14
C SER A 12 -5.14 0.51 -36.16
N TRP A 13 -5.48 1.71 -36.63
CA TRP A 13 -5.74 2.88 -35.77
C TRP A 13 -7.22 3.23 -35.58
N LYS A 14 -8.15 2.48 -36.17
CA LYS A 14 -9.58 2.57 -35.81
C LYS A 14 -9.87 1.70 -34.59
N ARG A 15 -9.39 2.10 -33.41
CA ARG A 15 -9.99 1.57 -32.18
C ARG A 15 -11.43 2.09 -32.13
N PRO A 16 -12.44 1.22 -32.01
CA PRO A 16 -13.81 1.67 -32.02
C PRO A 16 -14.11 2.64 -30.87
N ILE A 17 -14.89 3.67 -31.16
CA ILE A 17 -15.24 4.79 -30.27
C ILE A 17 -15.83 4.31 -28.93
N TRP A 18 -16.51 3.16 -28.91
CA TRP A 18 -17.02 2.55 -27.68
C TRP A 18 -15.92 2.07 -26.71
N ILE A 19 -14.78 1.59 -27.20
CA ILE A 19 -13.64 1.21 -26.34
C ILE A 19 -13.04 2.44 -25.66
N ALA A 20 -12.92 3.56 -26.38
CA ALA A 20 -12.40 4.81 -25.81
C ALA A 20 -13.36 5.43 -24.77
N LYS A 21 -14.68 5.34 -25.01
CA LYS A 21 -15.69 5.80 -24.05
C LYS A 21 -15.68 4.97 -22.76
N GLN A 22 -15.58 3.64 -22.89
CA GLN A 22 -15.50 2.72 -21.76
C GLN A 22 -14.20 2.89 -20.96
N GLN A 23 -13.06 3.11 -21.64
CA GLN A 23 -11.79 3.43 -20.97
C GLN A 23 -11.83 4.78 -20.23
N GLY A 24 -12.54 5.77 -20.77
CA GLY A 24 -12.74 7.06 -20.10
C GLY A 24 -13.62 6.93 -18.85
N GLU A 25 -14.74 6.22 -18.94
CA GLU A 25 -15.62 5.96 -17.80
C GLU A 25 -14.91 5.14 -16.72
N ASP A 26 -14.16 4.09 -17.09
CA ASP A 26 -13.32 3.31 -16.17
C ASP A 26 -12.25 4.18 -15.49
N PHE A 27 -11.63 5.12 -16.22
CA PHE A 27 -10.66 6.06 -15.67
C PHE A 27 -11.30 7.00 -14.64
N PHE A 28 -12.43 7.65 -14.97
CA PHE A 28 -13.10 8.54 -14.02
C PHE A 28 -13.69 7.78 -12.82
N GLN A 29 -14.16 6.54 -13.00
CA GLN A 29 -14.53 5.70 -11.87
C GLN A 29 -13.32 5.34 -11.00
N SER A 30 -12.15 5.08 -11.58
CA SER A 30 -10.94 4.84 -10.80
C SER A 30 -10.51 6.05 -9.97
N LEU A 31 -10.77 7.28 -10.44
CA LEU A 31 -10.53 8.51 -9.65
C LEU A 31 -11.43 8.63 -8.43
N THR A 32 -12.62 8.02 -8.43
CA THR A 32 -13.49 7.94 -7.24
C THR A 32 -13.02 6.90 -6.22
N GLN A 33 -11.98 6.14 -6.55
CA GLN A 33 -11.40 5.09 -5.71
C GLN A 33 -9.98 5.45 -5.24
N VAL A 34 -9.76 6.74 -4.99
CA VAL A 34 -8.54 7.27 -4.38
C VAL A 34 -8.83 7.56 -2.91
N TYR A 35 -8.08 6.94 -2.02
CA TYR A 35 -8.24 7.11 -0.58
C TYR A 35 -6.92 7.45 0.10
N SER A 36 -6.97 8.34 1.08
CA SER A 36 -5.84 8.72 1.92
C SER A 36 -6.13 8.37 3.37
N TYR A 37 -5.14 7.78 4.03
CA TYR A 37 -5.24 7.31 5.40
C TYR A 37 -4.04 7.77 6.24
N ASN A 38 -4.31 8.07 7.50
CA ASN A 38 -3.31 8.16 8.57
C ASN A 38 -3.73 7.17 9.67
N LEU A 39 -3.45 5.89 9.44
CA LEU A 39 -3.96 4.82 10.29
C LEU A 39 -3.24 4.78 11.63
N HIS A 40 -3.99 5.04 12.69
CA HIS A 40 -3.50 5.11 14.05
C HIS A 40 -4.01 3.91 14.87
N PRO A 41 -3.14 3.19 15.62
CA PRO A 41 -3.55 1.97 16.30
C PRO A 41 -4.66 2.15 17.33
N HIS A 42 -4.70 3.30 18.01
CA HIS A 42 -5.75 3.60 18.99
C HIS A 42 -7.15 3.62 18.37
N PHE A 43 -7.30 4.09 17.14
CA PHE A 43 -8.56 4.07 16.42
C PHE A 43 -8.84 2.67 15.87
N LEU A 44 -7.83 2.02 15.27
CA LEU A 44 -7.97 0.66 14.75
C LEU A 44 -8.38 -0.34 15.84
N ASN A 45 -7.82 -0.25 17.03
CA ASN A 45 -8.14 -1.13 18.16
C ASN A 45 -9.49 -0.79 18.83
N GLY A 46 -10.19 0.25 18.36
CA GLY A 46 -11.47 0.69 18.91
C GLY A 46 -11.38 1.41 20.26
N LEU A 47 -10.19 1.87 20.65
CA LEU A 47 -9.97 2.61 21.90
C LEU A 47 -10.44 4.06 21.81
N LEU A 48 -10.36 4.65 20.62
CA LEU A 48 -10.81 6.01 20.32
C LEU A 48 -11.82 5.99 19.17
N LYS A 49 -12.74 6.96 19.22
CA LYS A 49 -13.63 7.31 18.11
C LYS A 49 -13.39 8.76 17.71
N PRO A 50 -13.26 9.08 16.42
CA PRO A 50 -13.05 10.45 15.97
C PRO A 50 -14.31 11.27 16.24
N LEU A 51 -14.12 12.58 16.47
CA LEU A 51 -15.20 13.49 16.85
C LEU A 51 -16.34 13.57 15.81
N ASN A 52 -16.05 13.27 14.53
CA ASN A 52 -16.99 13.29 13.41
C ASN A 52 -17.10 11.93 12.72
N GLU A 53 -17.09 10.83 13.48
CA GLU A 53 -17.25 9.49 12.91
C GLU A 53 -18.59 9.38 12.16
N LYS A 54 -18.52 9.01 10.87
CA LYS A 54 -19.70 8.59 10.13
C LYS A 54 -19.98 7.14 10.44
N GLU A 55 -21.18 6.86 10.93
CA GLU A 55 -21.66 5.48 11.07
C GLU A 55 -21.70 4.77 9.71
N ILE A 56 -21.45 3.47 9.74
CA ILE A 56 -21.47 2.62 8.54
C ILE A 56 -22.93 2.39 8.13
N ASP A 57 -23.27 2.79 6.90
CA ASP A 57 -24.50 2.33 6.26
C ASP A 57 -24.32 0.89 5.79
N TYR A 58 -24.75 -0.06 6.62
CA TYR A 58 -24.65 -1.49 6.32
C TYR A 58 -25.39 -1.93 5.06
N ALA A 59 -26.34 -1.14 4.53
CA ALA A 59 -27.00 -1.43 3.27
C ALA A 59 -26.11 -1.12 2.05
N ASN A 60 -25.09 -0.27 2.21
CA ASN A 60 -24.21 0.18 1.14
C ASN A 60 -22.76 0.35 1.62
N VAL A 61 -22.18 -0.73 2.13
CA VAL A 61 -20.81 -0.75 2.65
C VAL A 61 -19.80 -0.61 1.52
N ASN A 62 -18.92 0.37 1.65
CA ASN A 62 -17.68 0.49 0.90
C ASN A 62 -16.53 0.51 1.89
N ILE A 63 -15.80 -0.60 1.99
CA ILE A 63 -14.73 -0.80 2.98
C ILE A 63 -13.71 0.35 2.96
N ALA A 64 -13.30 0.82 1.77
CA ALA A 64 -12.30 1.87 1.67
C ALA A 64 -12.82 3.23 2.17
N ARG A 65 -14.05 3.59 1.79
CA ARG A 65 -14.71 4.81 2.27
C ARG A 65 -15.01 4.74 3.77
N ASP A 66 -15.56 3.62 4.20
CA ASP A 66 -16.15 3.46 5.52
C ASP A 66 -15.10 3.18 6.60
N LEU A 67 -13.88 2.75 6.24
CA LEU A 67 -12.75 2.62 7.18
C LEU A 67 -12.44 3.95 7.89
N GLY A 68 -12.66 5.07 7.20
CA GLY A 68 -12.31 6.40 7.67
C GLY A 68 -10.80 6.65 7.61
N GLN A 69 -10.41 7.92 7.59
CA GLN A 69 -9.01 8.33 7.40
C GLN A 69 -8.08 7.78 8.49
N GLU A 70 -8.54 7.72 9.74
CA GLU A 70 -7.76 7.23 10.89
C GLU A 70 -7.96 5.72 11.17
N GLY A 71 -8.91 5.08 10.48
CA GLY A 71 -9.24 3.66 10.67
C GLY A 71 -10.23 3.35 11.81
N ALA A 72 -10.96 4.34 12.31
CA ALA A 72 -11.83 4.18 13.49
C ALA A 72 -12.94 3.12 13.34
N ASN A 73 -13.45 2.96 12.12
CA ASN A 73 -14.48 1.98 11.80
C ASN A 73 -13.92 0.56 11.56
N PHE A 74 -12.63 0.34 11.75
CA PHE A 74 -11.98 -0.94 11.44
C PHE A 74 -12.63 -2.13 12.15
N GLN A 75 -12.91 -2.03 13.45
CA GLN A 75 -13.56 -3.12 14.20
C GLN A 75 -14.98 -3.42 13.69
N ALA A 76 -15.74 -2.39 13.35
CA ALA A 76 -17.09 -2.55 12.80
C ALA A 76 -17.06 -3.18 11.41
N LEU A 77 -16.06 -2.85 10.58
CA LEU A 77 -15.85 -3.47 9.28
C LEU A 77 -15.40 -4.93 9.40
N LEU A 78 -14.52 -5.26 10.35
CA LEU A 78 -14.13 -6.64 10.62
C LEU A 78 -15.35 -7.49 11.02
N LYS A 79 -16.21 -6.94 11.89
CA LYS A 79 -17.48 -7.59 12.24
C LYS A 79 -18.36 -7.81 11.01
N TYR A 80 -18.55 -6.76 10.20
CA TYR A 80 -19.36 -6.83 8.98
C TYR A 80 -18.88 -7.92 8.02
N ILE A 81 -17.58 -8.02 7.74
CA ILE A 81 -17.09 -9.04 6.80
C ILE A 81 -17.26 -10.45 7.35
N VAL A 82 -17.10 -10.63 8.67
CA VAL A 82 -17.29 -11.94 9.33
C VAL A 82 -18.76 -12.37 9.32
N GLU A 83 -19.70 -11.43 9.39
CA GLU A 83 -21.15 -11.73 9.44
C GLU A 83 -21.80 -11.76 8.05
N GLN A 84 -21.44 -10.81 7.18
CA GLN A 84 -22.21 -10.47 5.97
C GLN A 84 -21.40 -10.56 4.67
N ASP A 85 -20.07 -10.49 4.72
CA ASP A 85 -19.21 -10.52 3.52
C ASP A 85 -18.12 -11.60 3.58
N GLN A 86 -18.56 -12.86 3.54
CA GLN A 86 -17.71 -14.04 3.61
C GLN A 86 -16.63 -14.10 2.52
N GLU A 87 -16.87 -13.49 1.35
CA GLU A 87 -15.89 -13.47 0.26
C GLU A 87 -14.68 -12.60 0.63
N THR A 88 -14.93 -11.37 1.10
CA THR A 88 -13.88 -10.49 1.57
C THR A 88 -13.18 -11.09 2.79
N TYR A 89 -13.93 -11.68 3.72
CA TYR A 89 -13.36 -12.33 4.90
C TYR A 89 -12.43 -13.50 4.53
N LYS A 90 -12.84 -14.36 3.59
CA LYS A 90 -12.01 -15.47 3.12
C LYS A 90 -10.70 -14.98 2.49
N ARG A 91 -10.75 -13.95 1.64
CA ARG A 91 -9.55 -13.35 1.05
C ARG A 91 -8.63 -12.77 2.13
N LEU A 92 -9.18 -12.03 3.09
CA LEU A 92 -8.43 -11.50 4.23
C LEU A 92 -7.74 -12.63 5.02
N LEU A 93 -8.46 -13.73 5.30
CA LEU A 93 -7.92 -14.89 5.99
C LEU A 93 -6.77 -15.53 5.21
N GLU A 94 -6.94 -15.74 3.90
CA GLU A 94 -5.90 -16.29 3.02
C GLU A 94 -4.64 -15.41 3.04
N PHE A 95 -4.78 -14.09 2.94
CA PHE A 95 -3.64 -13.18 3.00
C PHE A 95 -2.95 -13.18 4.36
N LEU A 96 -3.70 -13.11 5.47
CA LEU A 96 -3.10 -13.03 6.80
C LEU A 96 -2.46 -14.35 7.25
N THR A 97 -3.06 -15.50 6.93
CA THR A 97 -2.51 -16.82 7.27
C THR A 97 -1.19 -17.12 6.56
N LEU A 98 -0.99 -16.58 5.35
CA LEU A 98 0.27 -16.68 4.62
C LEU A 98 1.42 -16.00 5.37
N VAL A 99 1.14 -14.93 6.11
CA VAL A 99 2.19 -14.11 6.72
C VAL A 99 2.31 -14.34 8.21
N VAL A 100 1.20 -14.52 8.90
CA VAL A 100 1.15 -14.85 10.31
C VAL A 100 0.52 -16.23 10.43
N PRO A 101 1.30 -17.32 10.31
CA PRO A 101 0.76 -18.69 10.34
C PRO A 101 0.02 -19.04 11.62
N ALA A 102 0.31 -18.32 12.72
CA ALA A 102 -0.42 -18.45 13.97
C ALA A 102 -1.84 -17.87 13.88
N PHE A 103 -2.13 -16.94 12.99
CA PHE A 103 -3.47 -16.39 12.80
C PHE A 103 -4.39 -17.42 12.14
N GLN A 104 -5.58 -17.62 12.72
CA GLN A 104 -6.54 -18.64 12.28
C GLN A 104 -7.90 -18.06 11.93
N GLY A 105 -8.18 -16.82 12.33
CA GLY A 105 -9.41 -16.12 11.97
C GLY A 105 -9.87 -15.12 13.01
N LEU A 106 -11.11 -14.68 12.83
CA LEU A 106 -11.81 -13.77 13.71
C LEU A 106 -13.07 -14.45 14.26
N VAL A 107 -13.40 -14.17 15.51
CA VAL A 107 -14.60 -14.68 16.17
C VAL A 107 -15.35 -13.52 16.81
N ILE A 108 -16.68 -13.51 16.69
CA ILE A 108 -17.53 -12.50 17.31
C ILE A 108 -18.06 -13.06 18.63
N LYS A 109 -17.87 -12.30 19.71
CA LYS A 109 -18.43 -12.58 21.05
C LYS A 109 -18.92 -11.28 21.65
N ASP A 110 -20.15 -11.28 22.16
CA ASP A 110 -20.78 -10.11 22.80
C ASP A 110 -20.67 -8.84 21.94
N GLU A 111 -20.99 -8.97 20.64
CA GLU A 111 -20.90 -7.91 19.62
C GLU A 111 -19.48 -7.37 19.35
N GLN A 112 -18.44 -7.99 19.89
CA GLN A 112 -17.03 -7.62 19.72
C GLN A 112 -16.25 -8.64 18.91
N VAL A 113 -15.26 -8.16 18.15
CA VAL A 113 -14.36 -9.00 17.35
C VAL A 113 -13.17 -9.45 18.21
N PHE A 114 -12.89 -10.75 18.21
CA PHE A 114 -11.72 -11.38 18.83
C PHE A 114 -10.85 -12.05 17.76
N TRP A 115 -9.54 -11.98 17.96
CA TRP A 115 -8.54 -12.58 17.10
C TRP A 115 -8.24 -14.00 17.57
N GLN A 116 -8.42 -14.98 16.69
CA GLN A 116 -8.11 -16.37 16.96
C GLN A 116 -6.68 -16.69 16.50
N LEU A 117 -5.81 -17.01 17.47
CA LEU A 117 -4.43 -17.41 17.22
C LEU A 117 -4.19 -18.85 17.68
N GLU A 118 -3.46 -19.64 16.91
CA GLU A 118 -2.94 -20.94 17.32
C GLU A 118 -1.60 -20.75 18.04
N ILE A 119 -1.55 -21.08 19.34
CA ILE A 119 -0.36 -20.88 20.18
C ILE A 119 0.78 -21.83 19.75
N THR A 120 0.42 -23.07 19.46
CA THR A 120 1.35 -24.10 19.04
C THR A 120 0.88 -24.68 17.72
N LYS A 121 1.71 -24.55 16.69
CA LYS A 121 1.39 -24.97 15.33
C LYS A 121 0.87 -26.42 15.28
N ASN A 122 -0.27 -26.62 14.62
CA ASN A 122 -0.92 -27.91 14.39
C ASN A 122 -1.37 -28.64 15.67
N THR A 123 -1.68 -27.93 16.74
CA THR A 123 -2.20 -28.52 18.00
C THR A 123 -3.68 -28.28 18.20
N GLY A 124 -4.28 -27.34 17.47
CA GLY A 124 -5.66 -26.90 17.68
C GLY A 124 -5.87 -26.14 18.99
N ASN A 125 -4.79 -25.73 19.67
CA ASN A 125 -4.87 -24.91 20.88
C ASN A 125 -4.99 -23.43 20.52
N PHE A 126 -6.20 -22.90 20.60
CA PHE A 126 -6.51 -21.52 20.19
C PHE A 126 -6.61 -20.57 21.37
N GLN A 127 -5.98 -19.41 21.22
CA GLN A 127 -6.19 -18.24 22.06
C GLN A 127 -7.11 -17.25 21.34
N TYR A 128 -8.02 -16.64 22.09
CA TYR A 128 -8.89 -15.57 21.60
C TYR A 128 -8.46 -14.26 22.26
N LEU A 129 -7.91 -13.35 21.46
CA LEU A 129 -7.37 -12.08 21.94
C LEU A 129 -8.33 -10.94 21.57
N PRO A 130 -8.66 -10.03 22.51
CA PRO A 130 -9.37 -8.81 22.16
C PRO A 130 -8.49 -7.90 21.28
N PRO A 131 -9.07 -6.91 20.57
CA PRO A 131 -8.30 -6.02 19.69
C PRO A 131 -7.14 -5.31 20.39
N THR A 132 -7.31 -4.96 21.66
CA THR A 132 -6.30 -4.28 22.49
C THR A 132 -5.11 -5.14 22.90
N ALA A 133 -5.18 -6.47 22.71
CA ALA A 133 -4.11 -7.41 23.03
C ALA A 133 -3.26 -7.79 21.80
N ILE A 134 -3.58 -7.24 20.64
CA ILE A 134 -2.86 -7.46 19.38
C ILE A 134 -1.83 -6.36 19.16
N SER A 135 -0.71 -6.70 18.52
CA SER A 135 0.32 -5.71 18.22
C SER A 135 -0.19 -4.67 17.21
N ASP A 136 0.09 -3.41 17.50
CA ASP A 136 -0.33 -2.28 16.66
C ASP A 136 0.07 -2.43 15.19
N GLY A 137 1.29 -2.93 14.94
CA GLY A 137 1.78 -3.18 13.59
C GLY A 137 1.00 -4.27 12.85
N PHE A 138 0.55 -5.32 13.55
CA PHE A 138 -0.31 -6.33 12.95
C PHE A 138 -1.72 -5.80 12.67
N THR A 139 -2.28 -5.01 13.59
CA THR A 139 -3.58 -4.35 13.38
C THR A 139 -3.55 -3.43 12.16
N LYS A 140 -2.52 -2.57 12.03
CA LYS A 140 -2.33 -1.69 10.87
C LYS A 140 -2.14 -2.48 9.58
N GLY A 141 -1.33 -3.53 9.63
CA GLY A 141 -1.15 -4.46 8.51
C GLY A 141 -2.47 -5.10 8.06
N CYS A 142 -3.30 -5.53 9.01
CA CYS A 142 -4.61 -6.12 8.72
C CYS A 142 -5.58 -5.11 8.09
N ALA A 143 -5.59 -3.84 8.54
CA ALA A 143 -6.36 -2.79 7.89
C ALA A 143 -5.96 -2.60 6.41
N LEU A 144 -4.67 -2.69 6.09
CA LEU A 144 -4.20 -2.62 4.69
C LEU A 144 -4.61 -3.85 3.88
N VAL A 145 -4.50 -5.05 4.47
CA VAL A 145 -4.98 -6.29 3.84
C VAL A 145 -6.49 -6.24 3.60
N LEU A 146 -7.26 -5.67 4.52
CA LEU A 146 -8.71 -5.49 4.37
C LEU A 146 -9.05 -4.62 3.16
N LEU A 147 -8.32 -3.52 2.93
CA LEU A 147 -8.50 -2.68 1.74
C LEU A 147 -8.22 -3.48 0.45
N CYS A 148 -7.16 -4.29 0.46
CA CYS A 148 -6.77 -5.13 -0.68
C CYS A 148 -7.73 -6.31 -0.92
N ALA A 149 -8.28 -6.89 0.15
CA ALA A 149 -9.16 -8.05 0.10
C ALA A 149 -10.59 -7.69 -0.34
N SER A 150 -10.97 -6.41 -0.23
CA SER A 150 -12.30 -5.93 -0.56
C SER A 150 -12.73 -6.29 -1.99
N LYS A 151 -14.05 -6.46 -2.21
CA LYS A 151 -14.61 -6.78 -3.54
C LYS A 151 -14.24 -5.76 -4.62
N ASN A 152 -14.21 -4.49 -4.22
CA ASN A 152 -13.87 -3.35 -5.07
C ASN A 152 -12.65 -2.65 -4.46
N PRO A 153 -11.43 -3.19 -4.64
CA PRO A 153 -10.22 -2.61 -4.08
C PRO A 153 -10.00 -1.20 -4.64
N PRO A 154 -9.51 -0.25 -3.82
CA PRO A 154 -9.11 1.06 -4.30
C PRO A 154 -8.12 1.02 -5.46
N ALA A 155 -8.23 1.98 -6.38
CA ALA A 155 -7.24 2.16 -7.44
C ALA A 155 -5.94 2.80 -6.89
N LEU A 156 -6.06 3.70 -5.91
CA LEU A 156 -4.93 4.36 -5.27
C LEU A 156 -5.15 4.48 -3.77
N ILE A 157 -4.18 4.01 -2.99
CA ILE A 157 -4.14 4.10 -1.54
C ILE A 157 -2.95 4.97 -1.14
N MET A 158 -3.22 6.07 -0.47
CA MET A 158 -2.21 6.95 0.11
C MET A 158 -2.13 6.70 1.61
N ILE A 159 -0.94 6.41 2.14
CA ILE A 159 -0.75 6.13 3.57
C ILE A 159 0.29 7.10 4.12
N ASP A 160 -0.14 7.90 5.09
CA ASP A 160 0.73 8.79 5.83
C ASP A 160 1.46 8.02 6.95
N GLU A 161 2.72 8.37 7.20
CA GLU A 161 3.61 7.78 8.18
C GLU A 161 3.49 6.25 8.23
N VAL A 162 3.80 5.59 7.10
CA VAL A 162 3.56 4.16 6.95
C VAL A 162 4.27 3.33 8.03
N GLU A 163 5.45 3.75 8.47
CA GLU A 163 6.23 3.12 9.54
C GLU A 163 5.63 3.26 10.94
N ASN A 164 4.72 4.21 11.14
CA ASN A 164 4.21 4.51 12.47
C ASN A 164 3.55 3.26 13.05
N SER A 165 3.99 2.89 14.26
CA SER A 165 3.52 1.72 15.01
C SER A 165 3.87 0.35 14.39
N ILE A 166 4.83 0.31 13.44
CA ILE A 166 5.34 -0.92 12.83
C ILE A 166 6.79 -1.16 13.29
N SER A 167 7.10 -2.40 13.70
CA SER A 167 8.48 -2.78 14.05
C SER A 167 9.38 -2.87 12.81
N LEU A 168 10.69 -2.75 13.00
CA LEU A 168 11.66 -2.82 11.89
C LEU A 168 11.62 -4.14 11.10
N GLU A 169 11.32 -5.24 11.79
CA GLU A 169 11.15 -6.56 11.19
C GLU A 169 9.91 -6.59 10.28
N ASN A 170 8.81 -6.01 10.76
CA ASN A 170 7.53 -5.98 10.08
C ASN A 170 7.49 -5.02 8.87
N VAL A 171 8.39 -4.04 8.78
CA VAL A 171 8.49 -3.15 7.59
C VAL A 171 8.78 -3.94 6.32
N ARG A 172 9.65 -4.95 6.40
CA ARG A 172 10.00 -5.78 5.23
C ARG A 172 8.79 -6.59 4.78
N GLU A 173 8.07 -7.17 5.74
CA GLU A 173 6.87 -7.95 5.48
C GLU A 173 5.79 -7.07 4.86
N LEU A 174 5.53 -5.89 5.45
CA LEU A 174 4.57 -4.92 4.92
C LEU A 174 4.87 -4.57 3.46
N LEU A 175 6.12 -4.19 3.13
CA LEU A 175 6.50 -3.88 1.75
C LEU A 175 6.29 -5.06 0.82
N SER A 176 6.61 -6.27 1.26
CA SER A 176 6.30 -7.48 0.50
C SER A 176 4.79 -7.64 0.25
N TRP A 177 3.94 -7.26 1.22
CA TRP A 177 2.48 -7.33 1.06
C TRP A 177 1.99 -6.30 0.06
N LEU A 178 2.45 -5.05 0.18
CA LEU A 178 2.07 -3.96 -0.73
C LEU A 178 2.52 -4.27 -2.17
N HIS A 179 3.70 -4.84 -2.35
CA HIS A 179 4.16 -5.31 -3.67
C HIS A 179 3.33 -6.47 -4.22
N HIS A 180 2.92 -7.42 -3.37
CA HIS A 180 2.09 -8.53 -3.82
C HIS A 180 0.67 -8.07 -4.16
N ALA A 181 0.09 -7.18 -3.36
CA ALA A 181 -1.22 -6.57 -3.58
C ALA A 181 -1.26 -5.69 -4.84
N SER A 182 -0.17 -4.99 -5.15
CA SER A 182 -0.01 -4.22 -6.40
C SER A 182 0.44 -5.07 -7.60
N GLY A 183 0.60 -6.39 -7.42
CA GLY A 183 1.11 -7.33 -8.42
C GLY A 183 0.15 -7.69 -9.56
N LYS A 184 0.70 -8.31 -10.62
CA LYS A 184 0.09 -8.55 -11.94
C LYS A 184 -1.35 -9.05 -11.89
N GLY A 185 -2.28 -8.14 -12.16
CA GLY A 185 -3.72 -8.39 -12.29
C GLY A 185 -4.58 -7.38 -11.54
N GLN A 186 -4.04 -6.73 -10.52
CA GLN A 186 -4.73 -5.68 -9.76
C GLN A 186 -4.27 -4.28 -10.21
N LYS A 187 -5.22 -3.34 -10.29
CA LYS A 187 -4.96 -1.92 -10.67
C LYS A 187 -4.70 -1.04 -9.43
N MET A 188 -4.13 -1.59 -8.36
CA MET A 188 -3.92 -0.86 -7.11
C MET A 188 -2.52 -0.26 -7.06
N GLN A 189 -2.45 1.04 -6.80
CA GLN A 189 -1.21 1.77 -6.56
C GLN A 189 -1.15 2.25 -5.11
N PHE A 190 0.06 2.33 -4.56
CA PHE A 190 0.32 2.88 -3.23
C PHE A 190 1.20 4.13 -3.32
N ILE A 191 0.86 5.16 -2.55
CA ILE A 191 1.75 6.29 -2.25
C ILE A 191 1.94 6.30 -0.74
N LEU A 192 3.19 6.23 -0.29
CA LEU A 192 3.53 6.12 1.12
C LEU A 192 4.40 7.31 1.50
N THR A 193 4.13 7.91 2.65
CA THR A 193 5.05 8.87 3.27
C THR A 193 5.80 8.19 4.41
N THR A 194 7.04 8.62 4.62
CA THR A 194 7.89 8.09 5.69
C THR A 194 8.96 9.12 6.07
N HIS A 195 9.27 9.17 7.36
CA HIS A 195 10.46 9.83 7.90
C HIS A 195 11.54 8.81 8.31
N SER A 196 11.26 7.52 8.15
CA SER A 196 12.13 6.43 8.60
C SER A 196 13.20 6.06 7.58
N LEU A 197 14.46 6.25 7.96
CA LEU A 197 15.61 5.72 7.21
C LEU A 197 15.50 4.20 6.99
N ASN A 198 14.93 3.46 7.94
CA ASN A 198 14.80 2.01 7.80
C ASN A 198 13.83 1.62 6.68
N PHE A 199 12.81 2.45 6.43
CA PHE A 199 11.92 2.30 5.29
C PHE A 199 12.64 2.69 3.99
N LEU A 200 13.29 3.85 3.96
CA LEU A 200 14.05 4.35 2.81
C LEU A 200 15.12 3.35 2.32
N ARG A 201 15.86 2.71 3.25
CA ARG A 201 16.88 1.71 2.91
C ARG A 201 16.33 0.52 2.11
N ARG A 202 15.03 0.24 2.18
CA ARG A 202 14.39 -0.84 1.41
C ARG A 202 14.21 -0.51 -0.07
N PHE A 203 14.27 0.77 -0.41
CA PHE A 203 14.23 1.28 -1.78
C PHE A 203 15.63 1.60 -2.34
N SER A 204 16.69 1.14 -1.68
CA SER A 204 18.08 1.33 -2.13
C SER A 204 18.36 0.82 -3.55
N ASP A 205 17.57 -0.15 -4.01
CA ASP A 205 17.63 -0.75 -5.34
C ASP A 205 16.57 -0.18 -6.31
N ASP A 206 15.68 0.69 -5.84
CA ASP A 206 14.53 1.22 -6.58
C ASP A 206 14.29 2.70 -6.21
N LEU A 207 15.32 3.52 -6.41
CA LEU A 207 15.27 4.95 -6.09
C LEU A 207 14.33 5.75 -7.01
N GLU A 208 13.92 5.17 -8.14
CA GLU A 208 12.95 5.80 -9.05
C GLU A 208 11.58 5.92 -8.38
N ALA A 209 11.23 4.98 -7.50
CA ALA A 209 10.00 5.04 -6.72
C ALA A 209 10.04 6.03 -5.54
N VAL A 210 11.20 6.66 -5.27
CA VAL A 210 11.39 7.51 -4.08
C VAL A 210 11.48 8.99 -4.45
N TYR A 211 10.61 9.78 -3.81
CA TYR A 211 10.59 11.22 -3.94
C TYR A 211 10.88 11.87 -2.59
N ASN A 212 11.87 12.76 -2.56
CA ASN A 212 12.13 13.64 -1.44
C ASN A 212 11.21 14.85 -1.52
N VAL A 213 10.73 15.32 -0.38
CA VAL A 213 9.94 16.56 -0.27
C VAL A 213 10.63 17.46 0.74
N SER A 214 11.09 18.63 0.30
CA SER A 214 11.83 19.58 1.13
C SER A 214 11.21 20.98 1.04
N LEU A 215 11.29 21.76 2.12
CA LEU A 215 10.82 23.15 2.13
C LEU A 215 11.97 24.10 1.80
N VAL A 216 11.82 24.86 0.72
CA VAL A 216 12.78 25.91 0.35
C VAL A 216 12.52 27.15 1.19
N SER A 217 13.25 27.27 2.29
CA SER A 217 13.06 28.28 3.35
C SER A 217 13.00 29.73 2.86
N ARG A 218 13.69 30.07 1.77
CA ARG A 218 13.72 31.44 1.24
C ARG A 218 12.40 31.89 0.63
N ASN A 219 11.65 30.97 0.03
CA ASN A 219 10.43 31.29 -0.74
C ASN A 219 9.19 30.54 -0.23
N TYR A 220 9.32 29.71 0.82
CA TYR A 220 8.26 28.84 1.35
C TYR A 220 7.64 27.90 0.32
N ASN A 221 8.40 27.56 -0.73
CA ASN A 221 7.96 26.61 -1.76
C ASN A 221 8.42 25.21 -1.38
N SER A 222 7.54 24.22 -1.55
CA SER A 222 7.92 22.82 -1.46
C SER A 222 8.61 22.38 -2.75
N LEU A 223 9.79 21.78 -2.62
CA LEU A 223 10.51 21.11 -3.70
C LEU A 223 10.26 19.61 -3.59
N ILE A 224 9.95 18.99 -4.72
CA ILE A 224 9.80 17.54 -4.83
C ILE A 224 10.86 17.05 -5.80
N THR A 225 11.75 16.19 -5.30
CA THR A 225 12.90 15.70 -6.07
C THR A 225 12.87 14.18 -6.12
N ASN A 226 12.96 13.59 -7.31
CA ASN A 226 13.14 12.15 -7.46
C ASN A 226 14.57 11.75 -7.07
N LEU A 227 14.73 10.79 -6.16
CA LEU A 227 16.07 10.44 -5.64
C LEU A 227 16.96 9.77 -6.69
N ASN A 228 16.40 9.02 -7.64
CA ASN A 228 17.17 8.45 -8.73
C ASN A 228 17.80 9.55 -9.59
N GLU A 229 17.01 10.55 -9.99
CA GLU A 229 17.49 11.66 -10.82
C GLU A 229 18.53 12.52 -10.07
N ALA A 230 18.28 12.81 -8.80
CA ALA A 230 19.17 13.62 -7.98
C ALA A 230 20.55 12.99 -7.80
N LEU A 231 20.60 11.67 -7.54
CA LEU A 231 21.84 10.97 -7.24
C LEU A 231 22.58 10.46 -8.47
N LEU A 232 21.93 10.41 -9.65
CA LEU A 232 22.51 9.90 -10.89
C LEU A 232 23.83 10.59 -11.24
N THR A 233 23.88 11.92 -11.15
CA THR A 233 25.09 12.68 -11.49
C THR A 233 26.21 12.43 -10.50
N ASP A 234 25.89 12.38 -9.20
CA ASP A 234 26.90 12.17 -8.16
C ASP A 234 27.49 10.75 -8.18
N VAL A 235 26.68 9.74 -8.54
CA VAL A 235 27.17 8.38 -8.76
C VAL A 235 28.04 8.30 -10.02
N LYS A 236 27.65 8.96 -11.13
CA LYS A 236 28.48 9.01 -12.35
C LYS A 236 29.84 9.68 -12.15
N MET A 237 29.93 10.59 -11.18
CA MET A 237 31.14 11.35 -10.86
C MET A 237 31.93 10.72 -9.70
N ASP A 238 31.59 9.50 -9.27
CA ASP A 238 32.20 8.78 -8.15
C ASP A 238 32.19 9.56 -6.82
N ARG A 239 31.25 10.50 -6.64
CA ARG A 239 31.06 11.26 -5.39
C ARG A 239 30.22 10.49 -4.37
N VAL A 240 29.32 9.65 -4.87
CA VAL A 240 28.48 8.76 -4.08
C VAL A 240 28.72 7.34 -4.55
N ASN A 241 28.99 6.43 -3.60
CA ASN A 241 29.15 5.02 -3.93
C ASN A 241 27.82 4.43 -4.40
N GLY A 242 27.77 3.92 -5.62
CA GLY A 242 26.58 3.30 -6.18
C GLY A 242 26.85 2.68 -7.54
N ASP A 243 25.90 1.86 -7.98
CA ASP A 243 25.89 1.24 -9.30
C ASP A 243 24.81 1.89 -10.16
N ILE A 244 25.01 1.89 -11.48
CA ILE A 244 24.00 2.33 -12.45
C ILE A 244 23.60 1.15 -13.31
N ARG A 245 22.30 0.86 -13.35
CA ARG A 245 21.70 -0.16 -14.20
C ARG A 245 20.89 0.51 -15.31
N LYS A 246 20.91 -0.07 -16.51
CA LYS A 246 20.05 0.37 -17.61
C LYS A 246 18.87 -0.58 -17.75
N GLN A 247 17.67 -0.07 -17.57
CA GLN A 247 16.43 -0.82 -17.71
C GLN A 247 15.41 0.02 -18.48
N ASP A 248 14.82 -0.55 -19.52
CA ASP A 248 13.80 0.12 -20.36
C ASP A 248 14.21 1.53 -20.87
N GLY A 249 15.50 1.72 -21.15
CA GLY A 249 16.06 2.99 -21.61
C GLY A 249 16.32 4.04 -20.51
N LYS A 250 16.03 3.71 -19.25
CA LYS A 250 16.31 4.55 -18.07
C LYS A 250 17.59 4.10 -17.36
N GLU A 251 18.30 5.06 -16.78
CA GLU A 251 19.44 4.81 -15.89
C GLU A 251 18.94 4.82 -14.44
N LEU A 252 19.02 3.65 -13.80
CA LEU A 252 18.57 3.40 -12.44
C LEU A 252 19.77 3.30 -11.52
N VAL A 253 19.81 4.18 -10.53
CA VAL A 253 20.80 4.27 -9.49
C VAL A 253 20.48 3.27 -8.39
N LYS A 254 21.47 2.49 -8.02
CA LYS A 254 21.45 1.57 -6.88
C LYS A 254 22.52 1.99 -5.89
N ILE A 255 22.16 2.16 -4.64
CA ILE A 255 23.08 2.64 -3.59
C ILE A 255 23.18 1.58 -2.49
N PRO A 256 24.38 1.19 -2.04
CA PRO A 256 24.51 0.30 -0.90
C PRO A 256 23.82 0.84 0.36
N HIS A 257 23.28 -0.06 1.20
CA HIS A 257 22.55 0.33 2.41
C HIS A 257 23.33 1.22 3.38
N TYR A 258 24.66 1.06 3.46
CA TYR A 258 25.51 1.91 4.29
C TYR A 258 25.60 3.33 3.71
N GLN A 259 25.80 3.45 2.39
CA GLN A 259 25.89 4.74 1.72
C GLN A 259 24.57 5.51 1.84
N MET A 260 23.42 4.85 1.73
CA MET A 260 22.11 5.47 1.98
C MET A 260 22.00 6.03 3.41
N THR A 261 22.59 5.33 4.37
CA THR A 261 22.62 5.73 5.78
C THR A 261 23.49 6.98 5.96
N ASP A 262 24.66 6.99 5.33
CA ASP A 262 25.57 8.13 5.36
C ASP A 262 24.97 9.38 4.69
N LEU A 263 24.33 9.23 3.54
CA LEU A 263 23.65 10.33 2.83
C LEU A 263 22.49 10.92 3.63
N PHE A 264 21.76 10.08 4.36
CA PHE A 264 20.66 10.53 5.22
C PHE A 264 21.20 11.33 6.41
N TYR A 265 22.16 10.78 7.16
CA TYR A 265 22.69 11.44 8.35
C TYR A 265 23.59 12.65 8.07
N SER A 266 24.26 12.68 6.91
CA SER A 266 24.98 13.87 6.45
C SER A 266 24.05 15.01 6.03
N GLY A 267 22.74 14.75 5.92
CA GLY A 267 21.76 15.72 5.46
C GLY A 267 21.82 16.00 3.96
N VAL A 268 22.62 15.25 3.19
CA VAL A 268 22.68 15.39 1.73
C VAL A 268 21.29 15.17 1.14
N LEU A 269 20.60 14.09 1.54
CA LEU A 269 19.25 13.79 1.04
C LEU A 269 18.22 14.87 1.39
N LEU A 270 18.39 15.58 2.51
CA LEU A 270 17.47 16.65 2.91
C LEU A 270 17.63 17.92 2.06
N ASN A 271 18.79 18.07 1.40
CA ASN A 271 19.14 19.24 0.59
C ASN A 271 19.02 19.00 -0.93
N LEU A 272 18.56 17.81 -1.35
CA LEU A 272 18.22 17.47 -2.73
C LEU A 272 16.81 17.95 -3.11
#